data_AF-S7VC49-F1
#
_entry.id   AF-S7VC49-F1
#
_cell.length_a   1.000
_cell.length_b   1.000
_cell.length_c   1.000
_cell.angle_alpha   90.00
_cell.angle_beta   90.00
_cell.angle_gamma   90.00
#
_symmetry.space_group_name_H-M   'P 1'
#
loop_
_entity.id
_entity.type
_entity.pdbx_description
1 polymer ?
#
loop_
_entity_poly.entity_id
_entity_poly.type
_entity_poly.pdbx_seq_one_letter_code
_entity_poly.pdbx_strand_id
1 'polypeptide(L)'
;MIFFRQTDLSNNEVIWGKMFVADVGERHRNNLWQGPNGLSNYGSNNPTQDLVDTYQMEDGSSFSDHFTLDENSYYQNISDKFQNENPYYHREPRFYGSILYDSANWQPRFSDLQERDPLGIYDRRTRITTQGGNEVSSLVGIDTRQGPVHSWNAGYTGYLMKKMMDHEVIGKDQYNENVWIWMRYAEIILDYAEASLELGDSQEATTYINMIRNRAGMPDFTGDIEEALRYEREIEFTFENIRWFDIRRWKILEEKLGDAKGIEIVETRNLDEGTVNTIWRRLTVQDRTVHKKMYWIPIPNDEMNKAPHLVQNPGY
;
A
#
# COMPACT_ATOMS: atom_id res chain seq x y z
N MET A 1 5.54 3.30 12.87
CA MET A 1 4.76 2.28 13.61
C MET A 1 5.68 1.17 14.06
N ILE A 2 6.09 1.16 15.34
CA ILE A 2 7.04 0.18 15.91
C ILE A 2 6.42 -1.22 16.03
N PHE A 3 5.09 -1.29 16.12
CA PHE A 3 4.32 -2.52 16.34
C PHE A 3 4.70 -3.70 15.42
N PHE A 4 4.73 -3.51 14.10
CA PHE A 4 5.03 -4.59 13.16
C PHE A 4 6.52 -5.00 13.07
N ARG A 5 7.39 -4.36 13.88
CA ARG A 5 8.82 -4.68 13.97
C ARG A 5 9.19 -5.42 15.27
N GLN A 6 8.21 -5.67 16.14
CA GLN A 6 8.44 -6.43 17.37
C GLN A 6 8.87 -7.86 17.07
N THR A 7 9.81 -8.38 17.85
CA THR A 7 10.36 -9.74 17.71
C THR A 7 9.75 -10.73 18.70
N ASP A 8 8.83 -10.29 19.56
CA ASP A 8 8.11 -11.13 20.53
C ASP A 8 6.59 -10.86 20.53
N LEU A 9 5.87 -11.65 21.33
CA LEU A 9 4.41 -11.60 21.47
C LEU A 9 3.95 -10.79 22.71
N SER A 10 4.82 -9.95 23.28
CA SER A 10 4.53 -9.26 24.54
C SER A 10 3.56 -8.09 24.41
N ASN A 11 3.35 -7.56 23.21
CA ASN A 11 2.42 -6.46 23.00
C ASN A 11 0.97 -6.94 23.13
N ASN A 12 0.21 -6.27 24.00
CA ASN A 12 -1.18 -6.62 24.32
C ASN A 12 -2.17 -6.50 23.15
N GLU A 13 -1.76 -5.90 22.02
CA GLU A 13 -2.55 -5.92 20.78
C GLU A 13 -2.43 -7.27 20.05
N VAL A 14 -1.38 -8.07 20.27
CA VAL A 14 -1.23 -9.38 19.62
C VAL A 14 -2.09 -10.43 20.31
N ILE A 15 -3.00 -11.05 19.57
CA ILE A 15 -3.82 -12.17 20.06
C ILE A 15 -3.20 -13.50 19.60
N TRP A 16 -2.84 -13.58 18.31
CA TRP A 16 -2.19 -14.75 17.76
C TRP A 16 -1.16 -14.33 16.70
N GLY A 17 0.05 -14.88 16.82
CA GLY A 17 1.15 -14.58 15.91
C GLY A 17 2.18 -15.69 15.90
N LYS A 18 3.06 -15.65 14.89
CA LYS A 18 4.18 -16.57 14.70
C LYS A 18 5.49 -15.79 14.87
N MET A 19 6.31 -16.23 15.81
CA MET A 19 7.67 -15.73 15.98
C MET A 19 8.61 -16.36 14.97
N PHE A 20 9.65 -15.63 14.60
CA PHE A 20 10.72 -16.11 13.74
C PHE A 20 12.06 -15.94 14.45
N VAL A 21 12.93 -16.93 14.28
CA VAL A 21 14.30 -16.90 14.76
C VAL A 21 15.19 -17.10 13.55
N ALA A 22 16.16 -16.22 13.32
CA ALA A 22 16.93 -16.20 12.07
C ALA A 22 17.59 -17.55 11.73
N ASP A 23 18.00 -18.31 12.74
CA ASP A 23 18.77 -19.55 12.60
C ASP A 23 17.95 -20.85 12.66
N VAL A 24 16.63 -20.78 12.87
CA VAL A 24 15.80 -21.97 13.13
C VAL A 24 14.51 -21.97 12.32
N GLY A 25 14.23 -23.11 11.68
CA GLY A 25 12.95 -23.37 11.04
C GLY A 25 12.73 -22.57 9.76
N GLU A 26 11.50 -22.12 9.56
CA GLU A 26 11.12 -21.32 8.40
C GLU A 26 11.63 -19.88 8.54
N ARG A 27 12.25 -19.35 7.48
CA ARG A 27 12.87 -18.02 7.48
C ARG A 27 11.87 -16.97 7.01
N HIS A 28 11.72 -15.90 7.78
CA HIS A 28 10.95 -14.72 7.38
C HIS A 28 11.85 -13.80 6.54
N ARG A 29 11.45 -13.55 5.29
CA ARG A 29 12.25 -12.80 4.28
C ARG A 29 11.52 -11.57 3.77
N ASN A 30 10.67 -10.95 4.60
CA ASN A 30 9.80 -9.87 4.15
C ASN A 30 10.59 -8.70 3.56
N ASN A 31 11.72 -8.31 4.16
CA ASN A 31 12.58 -7.26 3.59
C ASN A 31 13.13 -7.61 2.21
N LEU A 32 13.54 -8.87 1.99
CA LEU A 32 14.04 -9.30 0.67
C LEU A 32 12.93 -9.21 -0.38
N TRP A 33 11.73 -9.69 -0.05
CA TRP A 33 10.62 -9.75 -1.00
C TRP A 33 10.04 -8.37 -1.28
N GLN A 34 9.82 -7.54 -0.26
CA GLN A 34 9.14 -6.25 -0.41
C GLN A 34 10.07 -5.08 -0.63
N GLY A 35 11.34 -5.21 -0.29
CA GLY A 35 12.27 -4.09 -0.29
C GLY A 35 12.54 -3.52 -1.69
N PRO A 36 13.01 -2.25 -1.75
CA PRO A 36 13.35 -1.57 -3.01
C PRO A 36 14.36 -2.31 -3.89
N ASN A 37 14.16 -2.19 -5.20
CA ASN A 37 15.06 -2.73 -6.22
C ASN A 37 16.52 -2.26 -6.03
N GLY A 38 16.72 -0.97 -5.74
CA GLY A 38 18.03 -0.37 -5.46
C GLY A 38 18.66 -0.81 -4.14
N LEU A 39 18.14 -1.84 -3.47
CA LEU A 39 18.72 -2.49 -2.29
C LEU A 39 18.91 -3.99 -2.54
N SER A 40 19.05 -4.43 -3.79
CA SER A 40 19.12 -5.86 -4.16
C SER A 40 17.92 -6.69 -3.68
N ASN A 41 16.79 -6.04 -3.38
CA ASN A 41 15.54 -6.68 -2.99
C ASN A 41 14.61 -6.80 -4.21
N TYR A 42 13.44 -7.43 -4.04
CA TYR A 42 12.62 -7.88 -5.15
C TYR A 42 11.39 -7.01 -5.47
N GLY A 43 11.05 -6.02 -4.63
CA GLY A 43 9.95 -5.10 -4.88
C GLY A 43 8.62 -5.79 -5.23
N SER A 44 8.29 -6.88 -4.54
CA SER A 44 7.27 -7.86 -4.97
C SER A 44 5.83 -7.37 -4.78
N ASN A 45 5.45 -6.92 -3.58
CA ASN A 45 4.10 -6.38 -3.36
C ASN A 45 4.03 -4.91 -3.74
N ASN A 46 3.13 -4.64 -4.68
CA ASN A 46 2.96 -3.37 -5.36
C ASN A 46 1.55 -2.83 -5.05
N PRO A 47 1.39 -1.99 -4.01
CA PRO A 47 0.12 -1.34 -3.72
C PRO A 47 -0.40 -0.61 -4.97
N THR A 48 -1.70 -0.72 -5.26
CA THR A 48 -2.30 0.00 -6.39
C THR A 48 -2.47 1.47 -6.06
N GLN A 49 -2.54 2.31 -7.10
CA GLN A 49 -2.89 3.72 -6.91
C GLN A 49 -4.25 3.87 -6.22
N ASP A 50 -5.22 3.00 -6.50
CA ASP A 50 -6.55 3.08 -5.88
C ASP A 50 -6.47 2.90 -4.35
N LEU A 51 -5.63 1.99 -3.85
CA LEU A 51 -5.37 1.85 -2.42
C LEU A 51 -4.66 3.10 -1.87
N VAL A 52 -3.69 3.64 -2.61
CA VAL A 52 -3.01 4.88 -2.22
C VAL A 52 -3.99 6.03 -2.12
N ASP A 53 -4.88 6.21 -3.09
CA ASP A 53 -5.90 7.26 -3.10
C ASP A 53 -6.98 7.04 -2.02
N THR A 54 -7.16 5.81 -1.54
CA THR A 54 -8.13 5.51 -0.47
C THR A 54 -7.72 6.14 0.86
N TYR A 55 -6.42 6.23 1.19
CA TYR A 55 -5.97 6.84 2.45
C TYR A 55 -6.45 8.29 2.57
N GLN A 56 -7.13 8.63 3.67
CA GLN A 56 -7.56 9.98 3.99
C GLN A 56 -6.39 10.95 4.16
N MET A 57 -6.71 12.24 4.16
CA MET A 57 -5.80 13.29 4.63
C MET A 57 -5.68 13.26 6.17
N GLU A 58 -4.69 13.95 6.71
CA GLU A 58 -4.40 13.97 8.15
C GLU A 58 -5.52 14.54 9.04
N ASP A 59 -6.46 15.27 8.45
CA ASP A 59 -7.66 15.79 9.10
C ASP A 59 -8.90 14.91 8.92
N GLY A 60 -8.75 13.73 8.31
CA GLY A 60 -9.83 12.78 8.08
C GLY A 60 -10.70 13.05 6.85
N SER A 61 -10.44 14.10 6.06
CA SER A 61 -11.14 14.29 4.78
C SER A 61 -10.67 13.27 3.73
N SER A 62 -11.52 13.04 2.72
CA SER A 62 -11.16 12.13 1.64
C SER A 62 -10.08 12.77 0.76
N PHE A 63 -9.16 11.96 0.24
CA PHE A 63 -8.14 12.44 -0.70
C PHE A 63 -8.76 13.11 -1.95
N SER A 64 -9.89 12.58 -2.42
CA SER A 64 -10.65 13.12 -3.56
C SER A 64 -11.26 14.50 -3.32
N ASP A 65 -11.37 14.95 -2.07
CA ASP A 65 -11.83 16.31 -1.74
C ASP A 65 -10.73 17.36 -2.00
N HIS A 66 -9.50 16.90 -2.24
CA HIS A 66 -8.31 17.74 -2.34
C HIS A 66 -7.51 17.52 -3.61
N PHE A 67 -7.61 16.35 -4.23
CA PHE A 67 -6.93 16.03 -5.47
C PHE A 67 -7.92 15.51 -6.50
N THR A 68 -7.81 16.03 -7.72
CA THR A 68 -8.56 15.55 -8.89
C THR A 68 -7.59 15.17 -10.01
N LEU A 69 -8.13 14.56 -11.07
CA LEU A 69 -7.37 14.22 -12.26
C LEU A 69 -7.85 15.07 -13.44
N ASP A 70 -6.91 15.58 -14.21
CA ASP A 70 -7.22 16.22 -15.49
C ASP A 70 -7.54 15.20 -16.60
N GLU A 71 -7.83 15.70 -17.81
CA GLU A 71 -8.13 14.89 -18.99
C GLU A 71 -7.00 13.93 -19.40
N ASN A 72 -5.76 14.20 -18.96
CA ASN A 72 -4.57 13.41 -19.24
C ASN A 72 -4.15 12.54 -18.03
N SER A 73 -5.01 12.43 -17.02
CA SER A 73 -4.77 11.67 -15.79
C SER A 73 -3.61 12.20 -14.92
N TYR A 74 -3.29 13.49 -15.00
CA TYR A 74 -2.40 14.13 -14.04
C TYR A 74 -3.16 14.58 -12.80
N TYR A 75 -2.58 14.35 -11.63
CA TYR A 75 -3.11 14.89 -10.38
C TYR A 75 -2.99 16.41 -10.34
N GLN A 76 -4.08 17.05 -9.93
CA GLN A 76 -4.18 18.49 -9.69
C GLN A 76 -4.65 18.70 -8.25
N ASN A 77 -3.93 19.52 -7.49
CA ASN A 77 -4.38 19.92 -6.17
C ASN A 77 -5.47 20.99 -6.29
N ILE A 78 -6.64 20.71 -5.73
CA ILE A 78 -7.81 21.60 -5.69
C ILE A 78 -8.15 22.02 -4.25
N SER A 79 -7.25 21.74 -3.30
CA SER A 79 -7.46 21.97 -1.88
C SER A 79 -7.30 23.45 -1.51
N ASP A 80 -8.29 23.98 -0.81
CA ASP A 80 -8.16 25.27 -0.11
C ASP A 80 -7.28 25.16 1.15
N LYS A 81 -7.03 23.94 1.64
CA LYS A 81 -6.36 23.69 2.93
C LYS A 81 -4.92 23.23 2.78
N PHE A 82 -4.66 22.28 1.89
CA PHE A 82 -3.37 21.63 1.70
C PHE A 82 -2.73 22.13 0.41
N GLN A 83 -1.85 23.12 0.49
CA GLN A 83 -1.31 23.82 -0.69
C GLN A 83 -0.15 23.09 -1.41
N ASN A 84 0.19 21.86 -1.01
CA ASN A 84 1.30 21.12 -1.60
C ASN A 84 0.82 20.27 -2.79
N GLU A 85 1.37 20.51 -3.98
CA GLU A 85 1.02 19.76 -5.19
C GLU A 85 1.36 18.27 -5.13
N ASN A 86 2.29 17.87 -4.26
CA ASN A 86 2.68 16.46 -4.13
C ASN A 86 1.61 15.67 -3.34
N PRO A 87 0.98 14.65 -3.96
CA PRO A 87 -0.15 13.91 -3.38
C PRO A 87 0.21 13.02 -2.19
N TYR A 88 1.49 12.96 -1.80
CA TYR A 88 1.96 12.20 -0.65
C TYR A 88 2.08 13.03 0.63
N TYR A 89 1.85 14.34 0.57
CA TYR A 89 1.85 15.21 1.75
C TYR A 89 0.49 15.24 2.45
N HIS A 90 0.50 15.49 3.75
CA HIS A 90 -0.70 15.63 4.59
C HIS A 90 -1.65 14.42 4.55
N ARG A 91 -1.12 13.23 4.26
CA ARG A 91 -1.87 11.96 4.36
C ARG A 91 -1.98 11.51 5.82
N GLU A 92 -2.93 10.64 6.10
CA GLU A 92 -3.05 10.07 7.44
C GLU A 92 -1.79 9.27 7.88
N PRO A 93 -1.51 9.15 9.18
CA PRO A 93 -0.30 8.48 9.67
C PRO A 93 -0.12 7.03 9.17
N ARG A 94 -1.22 6.31 8.92
CA ARG A 94 -1.20 4.92 8.44
C ARG A 94 -0.68 4.79 7.01
N PHE A 95 -0.84 5.82 6.17
CA PHE A 95 -0.27 5.86 4.82
C PHE A 95 1.27 5.71 4.88
N TYR A 96 1.94 6.57 5.67
CA TYR A 96 3.40 6.58 5.81
C TYR A 96 3.96 5.32 6.50
N GLY A 97 3.13 4.62 7.26
CA GLY A 97 3.47 3.34 7.89
C GLY A 97 3.32 2.14 6.95
N SER A 98 2.44 2.25 5.96
CA SER A 98 2.02 1.10 5.13
C SER A 98 2.59 1.13 3.73
N ILE A 99 2.74 2.32 3.14
CA ILE A 99 3.16 2.52 1.75
C ILE A 99 4.57 3.09 1.72
N LEU A 100 5.43 2.50 0.90
CA LEU A 100 6.67 3.12 0.46
C LEU A 100 6.41 3.79 -0.90
N TYR A 101 6.55 5.11 -0.93
CA TYR A 101 6.20 6.00 -2.04
C TYR A 101 7.43 6.82 -2.46
N ASP A 102 7.37 7.45 -3.63
CA ASP A 102 8.49 8.24 -4.16
C ASP A 102 8.99 9.28 -3.16
N SER A 103 10.31 9.44 -3.09
CA SER A 103 10.98 10.37 -2.18
C SER A 103 10.93 9.98 -0.69
N ALA A 104 10.31 8.87 -0.31
CA ALA A 104 10.36 8.36 1.05
C ALA A 104 11.75 7.82 1.39
N ASN A 105 12.32 8.25 2.51
CA ASN A 105 13.54 7.64 3.05
C ASN A 105 13.22 6.25 3.62
N TRP A 106 14.03 5.26 3.27
CA TRP A 106 13.86 3.88 3.73
C TRP A 106 15.08 3.34 4.47
N GLN A 107 16.16 2.99 3.75
CA GLN A 107 17.36 2.37 4.30
C GLN A 107 18.59 2.83 3.50
N PRO A 108 19.77 2.95 4.14
CA PRO A 108 21.00 3.27 3.44
C PRO A 108 21.25 2.31 2.27
N ARG A 109 21.75 2.85 1.15
CA ARG A 109 22.11 2.06 -0.02
C ARG A 109 23.35 1.22 0.23
N PHE A 110 23.45 0.11 -0.50
CA PHE A 110 24.70 -0.63 -0.61
C PHE A 110 25.78 0.23 -1.29
N SER A 111 27.04 -0.16 -1.08
CA SER A 111 28.20 0.61 -1.54
C SER A 111 28.20 0.93 -3.04
N ASP A 112 27.59 0.08 -3.86
CA ASP A 112 27.46 0.26 -5.31
C ASP A 112 26.45 1.37 -5.71
N LEU A 113 25.54 1.75 -4.82
CA LEU A 113 24.52 2.78 -5.06
C LEU A 113 24.61 3.97 -4.10
N GLN A 114 25.48 3.92 -3.09
CA GLN A 114 25.63 4.94 -2.06
C GLN A 114 26.07 6.31 -2.61
N GLU A 115 26.93 6.36 -3.62
CA GLU A 115 27.32 7.64 -4.25
C GLU A 115 26.15 8.31 -4.98
N ARG A 116 25.26 7.48 -5.56
CA ARG A 116 24.12 7.97 -6.33
C ARG A 116 22.94 8.37 -5.45
N ASP A 117 22.69 7.61 -4.39
CA ASP A 117 21.64 7.88 -3.42
C ASP A 117 22.20 7.63 -1.99
N PRO A 118 22.87 8.64 -1.40
CA PRO A 118 23.46 8.49 -0.08
C PRO A 118 22.41 8.45 1.04
N LEU A 119 21.17 8.84 0.74
CA LEU A 119 20.10 8.98 1.72
C LEU A 119 19.21 7.74 1.80
N GLY A 120 19.20 6.86 0.79
CA GLY A 120 18.34 5.68 0.80
C GLY A 120 16.88 5.98 0.44
N ILE A 121 16.69 6.92 -0.49
CA ILE A 121 15.39 7.41 -0.92
C ILE A 121 14.79 6.45 -1.94
N TYR A 122 13.57 5.95 -1.71
CA TYR A 122 12.85 5.21 -2.74
C TYR A 122 12.57 6.11 -3.95
N ASP A 123 13.29 5.86 -5.04
CA ASP A 123 13.45 6.80 -6.16
C ASP A 123 12.69 6.30 -7.39
N ARG A 124 11.47 6.82 -7.57
CA ARG A 124 10.54 6.46 -8.65
C ARG A 124 10.39 7.55 -9.70
N ARG A 125 11.13 8.64 -9.54
CA ARG A 125 11.04 9.85 -10.35
C ARG A 125 12.01 9.82 -11.52
N THR A 126 11.52 10.14 -12.70
CA THR A 126 12.37 10.49 -13.85
C THR A 126 12.65 11.99 -13.80
N ARG A 127 13.91 12.39 -13.82
CA ARG A 127 14.35 13.79 -13.77
C ARG A 127 14.83 14.20 -15.15
N ILE A 128 14.16 15.16 -15.76
CA ILE A 128 14.44 15.69 -17.09
C ILE A 128 14.97 17.12 -16.94
N THR A 129 16.05 17.45 -17.66
CA THR A 129 16.51 18.84 -17.79
C THR A 129 16.24 19.32 -19.21
N THR A 130 15.65 20.51 -19.35
CA THR A 130 15.38 21.14 -20.64
C THR A 130 16.12 22.47 -20.80
N GLN A 131 16.52 22.77 -22.03
CA GLN A 131 17.13 24.05 -22.43
C GLN A 131 16.80 24.36 -23.89
N GLY A 132 16.44 25.60 -24.20
CA GLY A 132 15.97 26.02 -25.52
C GLY A 132 14.75 25.24 -26.00
N GLY A 133 13.89 24.79 -25.07
CA GLY A 133 12.72 23.95 -25.35
C GLY A 133 13.02 22.48 -25.68
N ASN A 134 14.28 22.03 -25.60
CA ASN A 134 14.67 20.65 -25.88
C ASN A 134 15.12 19.93 -24.60
N GLU A 135 14.88 18.62 -24.52
CA GLU A 135 15.49 17.77 -23.50
C GLU A 135 17.01 17.69 -23.72
N VAL A 136 17.78 18.07 -22.70
CA VAL A 136 19.25 18.00 -22.70
C VAL A 136 19.79 16.91 -21.79
N SER A 137 19.02 16.45 -20.81
CA SER A 137 19.36 15.26 -20.02
C SER A 137 18.12 14.59 -19.44
N SER A 138 18.21 13.28 -19.22
CA SER A 138 17.21 12.48 -18.52
C SER A 138 17.90 11.48 -17.60
N LEU A 139 17.50 11.53 -16.33
CA LEU A 139 17.96 10.63 -15.28
C LEU A 139 16.77 9.90 -14.70
N VAL A 140 16.66 8.63 -15.03
CA VAL A 140 15.60 7.74 -14.56
C VAL A 140 15.89 7.28 -13.13
N GLY A 141 14.86 7.25 -12.28
CA GLY A 141 14.98 6.83 -10.89
C GLY A 141 15.44 5.37 -10.74
N ILE A 142 16.26 5.09 -9.71
CA ILE A 142 16.91 3.77 -9.56
C ILE A 142 15.94 2.64 -9.21
N ASP A 143 14.82 2.96 -8.56
CA ASP A 143 13.82 1.96 -8.18
C ASP A 143 12.74 1.77 -9.25
N THR A 144 12.94 2.34 -10.44
CA THR A 144 12.07 2.17 -11.60
C THR A 144 12.47 0.98 -12.47
N ARG A 145 11.54 0.52 -13.32
CA ARG A 145 11.81 -0.57 -14.27
C ARG A 145 12.75 -0.17 -15.39
N GLN A 146 12.80 1.13 -15.69
CA GLN A 146 13.71 1.75 -16.65
C GLN A 146 15.02 2.20 -15.99
N GLY A 147 15.14 2.01 -14.67
CA GLY A 147 16.33 2.32 -13.89
C GLY A 147 17.48 1.36 -14.19
N PRO A 148 18.71 1.70 -13.76
CA PRO A 148 19.91 0.96 -14.13
C PRO A 148 20.24 -0.25 -13.23
N VAL A 149 19.36 -0.61 -12.30
CA VAL A 149 19.59 -1.71 -11.34
C VAL A 149 19.03 -3.03 -11.92
N HIS A 150 17.88 -3.52 -11.43
CA HIS A 150 17.23 -4.73 -11.97
C HIS A 150 15.79 -4.44 -12.37
N SER A 151 15.53 -4.36 -13.68
CA SER A 151 14.21 -4.00 -14.20
C SER A 151 13.09 -4.94 -13.74
N TRP A 152 13.39 -6.23 -13.53
CA TRP A 152 12.40 -7.23 -13.09
C TRP A 152 12.04 -7.14 -11.61
N ASN A 153 12.90 -6.56 -10.76
CA ASN A 153 12.66 -6.35 -9.33
C ASN A 153 12.05 -4.97 -9.02
N ALA A 154 11.88 -4.13 -10.05
CA ALA A 154 11.22 -2.84 -9.90
C ALA A 154 9.70 -2.99 -10.10
N GLY A 155 8.97 -2.42 -9.15
CA GLY A 155 7.53 -2.44 -9.12
C GLY A 155 6.87 -1.72 -10.29
N TYR A 156 5.67 -2.18 -10.67
CA TYR A 156 4.86 -1.60 -11.74
C TYR A 156 4.05 -0.39 -11.28
N THR A 157 3.56 -0.39 -10.03
CA THR A 157 2.60 0.63 -9.58
C THR A 157 3.25 1.91 -9.11
N GLY A 158 4.57 1.92 -8.88
CA GLY A 158 5.28 3.04 -8.26
C GLY A 158 5.32 3.00 -6.74
N TYR A 159 4.77 1.96 -6.12
CA TYR A 159 4.71 1.80 -4.66
C TYR A 159 5.23 0.43 -4.22
N LEU A 160 5.67 0.33 -2.96
CA LEU A 160 5.97 -0.94 -2.30
C LEU A 160 5.25 -1.05 -0.96
N MET A 161 4.97 -2.28 -0.55
CA MET A 161 4.52 -2.58 0.81
C MET A 161 5.63 -2.23 1.80
N LYS A 162 5.38 -1.26 2.69
CA LYS A 162 6.28 -0.87 3.79
C LYS A 162 5.94 -1.56 5.11
N LYS A 163 4.65 -1.81 5.33
CA LYS A 163 4.17 -2.49 6.54
C LYS A 163 4.91 -3.82 6.70
N MET A 164 5.25 -4.18 7.94
CA MET A 164 5.99 -5.40 8.29
C MET A 164 7.44 -5.48 7.79
N MET A 165 7.95 -4.48 7.06
CA MET A 165 9.39 -4.36 6.82
C MET A 165 10.08 -3.72 8.02
N ASP A 166 11.36 -4.05 8.20
CA ASP A 166 12.21 -3.45 9.21
C ASP A 166 13.40 -2.74 8.59
N HIS A 167 13.54 -1.44 8.82
CA HIS A 167 14.66 -0.66 8.26
C HIS A 167 16.02 -1.01 8.89
N GLU A 168 16.07 -1.87 9.91
CA GLU A 168 17.32 -2.38 10.47
C GLU A 168 17.78 -3.68 9.76
N VAL A 169 16.92 -4.31 8.96
CA VAL A 169 17.20 -5.58 8.28
C VAL A 169 17.62 -5.35 6.83
N ILE A 170 18.82 -5.79 6.49
CA ILE A 170 19.34 -5.81 5.12
C ILE A 170 18.81 -7.08 4.43
N GLY A 171 17.69 -6.96 3.70
CA GLY A 171 16.95 -8.10 3.15
C GLY A 171 17.77 -9.09 2.31
N LYS A 172 18.77 -8.61 1.57
CA LYS A 172 19.69 -9.45 0.79
C LYS A 172 20.48 -10.45 1.65
N ASP A 173 20.91 -10.02 2.83
CA ASP A 173 21.92 -10.71 3.63
C ASP A 173 21.36 -11.28 4.94
N GLN A 174 20.19 -10.81 5.38
CA GLN A 174 19.61 -11.10 6.68
C GLN A 174 18.17 -11.63 6.58
N TYR A 175 17.72 -12.27 7.65
CA TYR A 175 16.34 -12.66 7.84
C TYR A 175 15.65 -11.70 8.80
N ASN A 176 14.36 -11.50 8.56
CA ASN A 176 13.49 -10.81 9.48
C ASN A 176 13.23 -11.69 10.71
N GLU A 177 13.18 -11.07 11.89
CA GLU A 177 12.78 -11.72 13.15
C GLU A 177 11.48 -11.13 13.70
N ASN A 178 10.92 -10.11 13.04
CA ASN A 178 9.64 -9.55 13.44
C ASN A 178 8.51 -10.58 13.34
N VAL A 179 7.62 -10.53 14.32
CA VAL A 179 6.47 -11.43 14.44
C VAL A 179 5.51 -11.24 13.25
N TRP A 180 5.07 -12.36 12.68
CA TRP A 180 3.94 -12.36 11.77
C TRP A 180 2.64 -12.51 12.55
N ILE A 181 1.81 -11.48 12.50
CA ILE A 181 0.58 -11.40 13.29
C ILE A 181 -0.57 -11.97 12.46
N TRP A 182 -1.28 -12.94 13.02
CA TRP A 182 -2.46 -13.54 12.39
C TRP A 182 -3.76 -12.93 12.91
N MET A 183 -3.82 -12.59 14.19
CA MET A 183 -4.96 -11.94 14.82
C MET A 183 -4.47 -10.89 15.82
N ARG A 184 -5.14 -9.73 15.84
CA ARG A 184 -4.83 -8.64 16.76
C ARG A 184 -6.07 -7.92 17.27
N TYR A 185 -5.92 -7.21 18.38
CA TYR A 185 -7.05 -6.62 19.10
C TYR A 185 -7.88 -5.62 18.27
N ALA A 186 -7.26 -4.91 17.32
CA ALA A 186 -8.01 -4.06 16.40
C ALA A 186 -9.06 -4.82 15.57
N GLU A 187 -8.81 -6.10 15.23
CA GLU A 187 -9.76 -6.96 14.52
C GLU A 187 -10.98 -7.22 15.41
N ILE A 188 -10.78 -7.53 16.69
CA ILE A 188 -11.88 -7.73 17.65
C ILE A 188 -12.74 -6.46 17.78
N ILE A 189 -12.10 -5.29 17.84
CA ILE A 189 -12.80 -4.00 17.90
C ILE A 189 -13.67 -3.79 16.66
N LEU A 190 -13.13 -4.01 15.46
CA LEU A 190 -13.85 -3.77 14.21
C LEU A 190 -14.87 -4.86 13.87
N ASP A 191 -14.64 -6.10 14.31
CA ASP A 191 -15.64 -7.18 14.22
C ASP A 191 -16.83 -6.90 15.15
N TYR A 192 -16.58 -6.42 16.37
CA TYR A 192 -17.65 -6.01 17.28
C TYR A 192 -18.41 -4.78 16.76
N ALA A 193 -17.69 -3.77 16.22
CA ALA A 193 -18.33 -2.61 15.61
C ALA A 193 -19.24 -3.01 14.43
N GLU A 194 -18.77 -3.93 13.58
CA GLU A 194 -19.57 -4.47 12.48
C GLU A 194 -20.81 -5.20 12.97
N ALA A 195 -20.67 -6.09 13.95
CA ALA A 195 -21.80 -6.82 14.53
C ALA A 195 -22.83 -5.87 15.17
N SER A 196 -22.39 -4.85 15.91
CA SER A 196 -23.25 -3.85 16.51
C SER A 196 -24.02 -3.06 15.45
N LEU A 197 -23.36 -2.67 14.35
CA LEU A 197 -24.00 -1.98 13.25
C LEU A 197 -25.09 -2.83 12.58
N GLU A 198 -24.82 -4.11 12.33
CA GLU A 198 -25.78 -5.06 11.75
C GLU A 198 -26.97 -5.36 12.68
N LEU A 199 -26.80 -5.18 13.99
CA LEU A 199 -27.88 -5.25 14.99
C LEU A 199 -28.65 -3.93 15.13
N GLY A 200 -28.27 -2.89 14.39
CA GLY A 200 -28.90 -1.57 14.41
C GLY A 200 -28.40 -0.63 15.52
N ASP A 201 -27.31 -0.98 16.22
CA ASP A 201 -26.68 -0.14 17.23
C ASP A 201 -25.54 0.70 16.62
N SER A 202 -25.93 1.71 15.85
CA SER A 202 -24.97 2.61 15.20
C SER A 202 -24.15 3.43 16.19
N GLN A 203 -24.66 3.70 17.40
CA GLN A 203 -23.93 4.46 18.41
C GLN A 203 -22.78 3.65 19.01
N GLU A 204 -23.05 2.38 19.33
CA GLU A 204 -22.02 1.44 19.76
C GLU A 204 -20.97 1.26 18.66
N ALA A 205 -21.40 0.98 17.42
CA ALA A 205 -20.49 0.84 16.28
C ALA A 205 -19.57 2.07 16.10
N THR A 206 -20.13 3.28 16.19
CA THR A 206 -19.38 4.54 16.10
C THR A 206 -18.29 4.64 17.16
N THR A 207 -18.60 4.23 18.39
CA THR A 207 -17.66 4.27 19.50
C THR A 207 -16.41 3.42 19.20
N TYR A 208 -16.60 2.18 18.76
CA TYR A 208 -15.48 1.26 18.49
C TYR A 208 -14.72 1.59 17.20
N ILE A 209 -15.40 2.10 16.16
CA ILE A 209 -14.73 2.63 14.96
C ILE A 209 -13.82 3.80 15.33
N ASN A 210 -14.31 4.73 16.14
CA ASN A 210 -13.52 5.88 16.58
C ASN A 210 -12.37 5.48 17.52
N MET A 211 -12.43 4.36 18.23
CA MET A 211 -11.26 3.85 18.98
C MET A 211 -10.08 3.55 18.06
N ILE A 212 -10.31 2.97 16.88
CA ILE A 212 -9.27 2.69 15.88
C ILE A 212 -8.71 3.99 15.32
N ARG A 213 -9.60 4.93 14.94
CA ARG A 213 -9.22 6.24 14.39
C ARG A 213 -8.36 7.04 15.37
N ASN A 214 -8.81 7.17 16.60
CA ASN A 214 -8.10 7.91 17.63
C ASN A 214 -6.73 7.30 17.93
N ARG A 215 -6.60 5.96 17.95
CA ARG A 215 -5.28 5.30 18.07
C ARG A 215 -4.36 5.69 16.92
N ALA A 216 -4.90 5.78 15.70
CA ALA A 216 -4.14 6.13 14.51
C ALA A 216 -3.82 7.63 14.40
N GLY A 217 -4.26 8.46 15.35
CA GLY A 217 -4.11 9.92 15.31
C GLY A 217 -5.07 10.59 14.34
N MET A 218 -6.17 9.91 13.99
CA MET A 218 -7.21 10.41 13.11
C MET A 218 -8.39 10.95 13.92
N PRO A 219 -9.06 12.02 13.46
CA PRO A 219 -10.25 12.52 14.13
C PRO A 219 -11.39 11.52 14.02
N ASP A 220 -12.35 11.60 14.95
CA ASP A 220 -13.60 10.86 14.90
C ASP A 220 -14.27 10.98 13.52
N PHE A 221 -14.81 9.86 13.03
CA PHE A 221 -15.49 9.85 11.75
C PHE A 221 -16.78 10.68 11.82
N THR A 222 -17.09 11.35 10.72
CA THR A 222 -18.36 12.08 10.54
C THR A 222 -19.01 11.61 9.24
N GLY A 223 -20.31 11.30 9.27
CA GLY A 223 -21.04 10.83 8.09
C GLY A 223 -21.59 9.41 8.25
N ASP A 224 -21.59 8.66 7.14
CA ASP A 224 -22.11 7.30 7.09
C ASP A 224 -21.19 6.31 7.81
N ILE A 225 -21.74 5.66 8.84
CA ILE A 225 -20.97 4.74 9.67
C ILE A 225 -20.69 3.40 8.99
N GLU A 226 -21.50 2.99 8.01
CA GLU A 226 -21.22 1.79 7.22
C GLU A 226 -19.99 2.02 6.33
N GLU A 227 -19.90 3.20 5.70
CA GLU A 227 -18.72 3.62 4.96
C GLU A 227 -17.49 3.73 5.87
N ALA A 228 -17.66 4.32 7.06
CA ALA A 228 -16.60 4.41 8.07
C ALA A 228 -16.04 3.04 8.47
N LEU A 229 -16.93 2.07 8.72
CA LEU A 229 -16.54 0.71 9.08
C LEU A 229 -15.72 0.04 7.98
N ARG A 230 -16.22 0.10 6.73
CA ARG A 230 -15.54 -0.50 5.58
C ARG A 230 -14.19 0.17 5.31
N TYR A 231 -14.13 1.48 5.44
CA TYR A 231 -12.91 2.27 5.33
C TYR A 231 -11.89 1.86 6.39
N GLU A 232 -12.29 1.85 7.66
CA GLU A 232 -11.38 1.54 8.76
C GLU A 232 -10.87 0.10 8.66
N ARG A 233 -11.70 -0.87 8.27
CA ARG A 233 -11.23 -2.24 8.01
C ARG A 233 -10.21 -2.31 6.87
N GLU A 234 -10.42 -1.58 5.79
CA GLU A 234 -9.48 -1.56 4.66
C GLU A 234 -8.12 -0.97 5.02
N ILE A 235 -8.13 0.19 5.67
CA ILE A 235 -6.92 0.95 6.02
C ILE A 235 -6.18 0.33 7.19
N GLU A 236 -6.89 -0.08 8.23
CA GLU A 236 -6.28 -0.65 9.43
C GLU A 236 -5.60 -1.99 9.10
N PHE A 237 -6.25 -2.84 8.28
CA PHE A 237 -5.76 -4.16 7.92
C PHE A 237 -5.09 -4.25 6.54
N THR A 238 -4.63 -3.12 6.00
CA THR A 238 -3.87 -3.12 4.74
C THR A 238 -2.67 -4.08 4.88
N PHE A 239 -2.53 -5.01 3.93
CA PHE A 239 -1.54 -6.10 3.88
C PHE A 239 -1.62 -7.19 4.98
N GLU A 240 -2.75 -7.31 5.67
CA GLU A 240 -2.96 -8.33 6.72
C GLU A 240 -3.90 -9.47 6.27
N ASN A 241 -3.96 -9.75 4.97
CA ASN A 241 -4.78 -10.83 4.37
C ASN A 241 -6.31 -10.74 4.61
N ILE A 242 -6.84 -9.59 5.03
CA ILE A 242 -8.28 -9.44 5.33
C ILE A 242 -9.10 -9.00 4.11
N ARG A 243 -8.58 -8.06 3.31
CA ARG A 243 -9.34 -7.38 2.23
C ARG A 243 -10.02 -8.34 1.25
N TRP A 244 -9.34 -9.44 0.88
CA TRP A 244 -9.89 -10.44 -0.04
C TRP A 244 -11.17 -11.08 0.49
N PHE A 245 -11.22 -11.38 1.79
CA PHE A 245 -12.39 -11.98 2.43
C PHE A 245 -13.50 -10.94 2.64
N ASP A 246 -13.13 -9.73 3.06
CA ASP A 246 -14.07 -8.62 3.29
C ASP A 246 -14.88 -8.27 2.04
N ILE A 247 -14.24 -8.05 0.89
CA ILE A 247 -14.97 -7.72 -0.35
C ILE A 247 -15.86 -8.88 -0.85
N ARG A 248 -15.52 -10.13 -0.50
CA ARG A 248 -16.30 -11.31 -0.88
C ARG A 248 -17.53 -11.47 0.00
N ARG A 249 -17.37 -11.37 1.32
CA ARG A 249 -18.48 -11.54 2.27
C ARG A 249 -19.48 -10.38 2.21
N TRP A 250 -19.02 -9.17 1.93
CA TRP A 250 -19.88 -8.01 1.65
C TRP A 250 -20.46 -7.99 0.23
N LYS A 251 -20.06 -8.91 -0.64
CA LYS A 251 -20.52 -8.99 -2.03
C LYS A 251 -20.25 -7.72 -2.85
N ILE A 252 -19.10 -7.10 -2.63
CA ILE A 252 -18.62 -5.91 -3.33
C ILE A 252 -17.34 -6.18 -4.15
N LEU A 253 -17.01 -7.44 -4.41
CA LEU A 253 -15.81 -7.81 -5.18
C LEU A 253 -15.84 -7.21 -6.59
N GLU A 254 -17.00 -7.23 -7.26
CA GLU A 254 -17.18 -6.67 -8.60
C GLU A 254 -17.13 -5.13 -8.62
N GLU A 255 -17.41 -4.49 -7.48
CA GLU A 255 -17.33 -3.04 -7.31
C GLU A 255 -15.89 -2.60 -7.01
N LYS A 256 -15.18 -3.35 -6.15
CA LYS A 256 -13.86 -2.97 -5.63
C LYS A 256 -12.69 -3.48 -6.46
N LEU A 257 -12.87 -4.52 -7.27
CA LEU A 257 -11.83 -4.98 -8.18
C LEU A 257 -12.01 -4.32 -9.54
N GLY A 258 -10.93 -3.73 -10.03
CA GLY A 258 -10.80 -3.22 -11.40
C GLY A 258 -9.36 -3.34 -11.86
N ASP A 259 -9.05 -2.73 -12.99
CA ASP A 259 -7.67 -2.63 -13.50
C ASP A 259 -6.72 -2.09 -12.43
N ALA A 260 -5.52 -2.65 -12.37
CA ALA A 260 -4.51 -2.12 -11.46
C ALA A 260 -4.03 -0.77 -11.97
N LYS A 261 -4.11 0.25 -11.12
CA LYS A 261 -3.54 1.56 -11.38
C LYS A 261 -2.19 1.74 -10.68
N GLY A 262 -1.33 2.56 -11.26
CA GLY A 262 -0.04 2.97 -10.73
C GLY A 262 0.24 4.44 -11.02
N ILE A 263 1.45 4.89 -10.69
CA ILE A 263 1.89 6.26 -10.85
C ILE A 263 3.19 6.37 -11.64
N GLU A 264 3.23 7.38 -12.51
CA GLU A 264 4.43 7.89 -13.16
C GLU A 264 4.72 9.28 -12.62
N ILE A 265 5.98 9.54 -12.35
CA ILE A 265 6.44 10.79 -11.75
C ILE A 265 7.57 11.33 -12.59
N VAL A 266 7.39 12.54 -13.11
CA VAL A 266 8.38 13.25 -13.91
C VAL A 266 8.65 14.60 -13.27
N GLU A 267 9.92 14.89 -13.00
CA GLU A 267 10.37 16.21 -12.58
C GLU A 267 11.16 16.84 -13.72
N THR A 268 10.71 18.00 -14.17
CA THR A 268 11.33 18.75 -15.25
C THR A 268 11.97 20.00 -14.69
N ARG A 269 13.28 20.13 -14.86
CA ARG A 269 14.04 21.36 -14.63
C ARG A 269 14.20 22.11 -15.94
N ASN A 270 13.60 23.30 -16.04
CA ASN A 270 13.77 24.19 -17.17
C ASN A 270 14.92 25.18 -16.88
N LEU A 271 16.03 25.09 -17.63
CA LEU A 271 17.19 25.95 -17.44
C LEU A 271 16.97 27.39 -17.94
N ASP A 272 16.05 27.61 -18.88
CA ASP A 272 15.78 28.95 -19.42
C ASP A 272 14.94 29.77 -18.43
N GLU A 273 13.97 29.14 -17.77
CA GLU A 273 13.07 29.77 -16.80
C GLU A 273 13.56 29.66 -15.34
N GLY A 274 14.53 28.78 -15.08
CA GLY A 274 14.99 28.48 -13.72
C GLY A 274 13.95 27.77 -12.86
N THR A 275 12.96 27.12 -13.47
CA THR A 275 11.85 26.45 -12.79
C THR A 275 12.09 24.95 -12.65
N VAL A 276 11.50 24.36 -11.61
CA VAL A 276 11.41 22.91 -11.42
C VAL A 276 9.95 22.59 -11.18
N ASN A 277 9.39 21.72 -12.01
CA ASN A 277 8.02 21.25 -11.86
C ASN A 277 8.00 19.73 -11.79
N THR A 278 7.20 19.17 -10.88
CA THR A 278 6.98 17.72 -10.80
C THR A 278 5.53 17.43 -11.13
N ILE A 279 5.30 16.43 -11.97
CA ILE A 279 3.97 15.96 -12.35
C ILE A 279 3.80 14.51 -11.94
N TRP A 280 2.58 14.19 -11.52
CA TRP A 280 2.17 12.86 -11.09
C TRP A 280 1.03 12.39 -11.99
N ARG A 281 1.27 11.35 -12.78
CA ARG A 281 0.29 10.79 -13.71
C ARG A 281 -0.19 9.44 -13.23
N ARG A 282 -1.51 9.27 -13.08
CA ARG A 282 -2.11 7.96 -12.87
C ARG A 282 -2.13 7.19 -14.18
N LEU A 283 -1.70 5.93 -14.16
CA LEU A 283 -1.72 5.04 -15.33
C LEU A 283 -2.30 3.66 -15.00
N THR A 284 -2.83 2.98 -16.02
CA THR A 284 -3.16 1.57 -15.93
C THR A 284 -1.91 0.74 -16.09
N VAL A 285 -1.58 -0.11 -15.11
CA VAL A 285 -0.40 -1.00 -15.14
C VAL A 285 -0.75 -2.45 -15.44
N GLN A 286 -2.03 -2.83 -15.24
CA GLN A 286 -2.52 -4.17 -15.54
C GLN A 286 -4.03 -4.10 -15.78
N ASP A 287 -4.46 -4.54 -16.96
CA ASP A 287 -5.88 -4.77 -17.22
C ASP A 287 -6.35 -6.01 -16.46
N ARG A 288 -7.48 -5.91 -15.77
CA ARG A 288 -8.02 -7.00 -14.95
C ARG A 288 -9.47 -7.26 -15.29
N THR A 289 -9.77 -8.51 -15.60
CA THR A 289 -11.16 -8.95 -15.79
C THR A 289 -11.71 -9.55 -14.51
N VAL A 290 -12.82 -8.99 -14.04
CA VAL A 290 -13.51 -9.45 -12.83
C VAL A 290 -14.78 -10.18 -13.23
N HIS A 291 -15.00 -11.34 -12.62
CA HIS A 291 -16.18 -12.15 -12.87
C HIS A 291 -16.85 -12.54 -11.56
N LYS A 292 -18.19 -12.56 -11.54
CA LYS A 292 -18.98 -13.03 -10.40
C LYS A 292 -18.56 -14.40 -9.85
N LYS A 293 -18.08 -15.32 -10.69
CA LYS A 293 -17.57 -16.63 -10.21
C LYS A 293 -16.43 -16.50 -9.18
N MET A 294 -15.66 -15.41 -9.23
CA MET A 294 -14.52 -15.14 -8.34
C MET A 294 -14.92 -14.89 -6.87
N TYR A 295 -16.22 -14.83 -6.54
CA TYR A 295 -16.69 -14.96 -5.15
C TYR A 295 -16.40 -16.33 -4.54
N TRP A 296 -16.02 -17.32 -5.35
CA TRP A 296 -15.65 -18.67 -4.94
C TRP A 296 -14.24 -19.02 -5.43
N ILE A 297 -13.60 -19.99 -4.78
CA ILE A 297 -12.32 -20.57 -5.24
C ILE A 297 -12.67 -21.86 -5.97
N PRO A 298 -12.18 -22.11 -7.20
CA PRO A 298 -12.49 -23.35 -7.91
C PRO A 298 -11.97 -24.56 -7.13
N ILE A 299 -12.78 -25.62 -7.07
CA ILE A 299 -12.31 -26.92 -6.61
C ILE A 299 -11.41 -27.49 -7.72
N PRO A 300 -10.18 -27.95 -7.42
CA PRO A 300 -9.29 -28.53 -8.43
C PRO A 300 -9.94 -29.68 -9.20
N ASN A 301 -9.74 -29.73 -10.52
CA ASN A 301 -10.33 -30.77 -11.38
C ASN A 301 -9.97 -32.20 -10.92
N ASP A 302 -8.77 -32.39 -10.39
CA ASP A 302 -8.34 -33.69 -9.86
C ASP A 302 -9.20 -34.14 -8.67
N GLU A 303 -9.66 -33.21 -7.83
CA GLU A 303 -10.55 -33.51 -6.71
C GLU A 303 -11.98 -33.77 -7.19
N MET A 304 -12.45 -33.01 -8.19
CA MET A 304 -13.74 -33.26 -8.84
C MET A 304 -13.81 -34.64 -9.48
N ASN A 305 -12.71 -35.10 -10.11
CA ASN A 305 -12.64 -36.41 -10.75
C ASN A 305 -12.61 -37.57 -9.74
N LYS A 306 -12.05 -37.36 -8.54
CA LYS A 306 -11.99 -38.37 -7.47
C LYS A 306 -13.33 -38.54 -6.74
N ALA A 307 -14.12 -37.47 -6.64
CA ALA A 307 -15.33 -37.44 -5.84
C ALA A 307 -16.56 -37.15 -6.71
N PRO A 308 -17.24 -38.17 -7.28
CA PRO A 308 -18.35 -37.97 -8.23
C PRO A 308 -19.59 -37.29 -7.62
N HIS A 309 -19.68 -37.20 -6.29
CA HIS A 309 -20.74 -36.47 -5.59
C HIS A 309 -20.38 -35.01 -5.26
N LEU A 310 -19.14 -34.60 -5.52
CA LEU A 310 -18.71 -33.23 -5.30
C LEU A 310 -19.26 -32.35 -6.41
N VAL A 311 -19.84 -31.21 -6.04
CA VAL A 311 -20.38 -30.22 -6.98
C VAL A 311 -19.43 -29.04 -7.04
N GLN A 312 -19.11 -28.59 -8.25
CA GLN A 312 -18.22 -27.46 -8.46
C GLN A 312 -18.87 -26.15 -7.99
N ASN A 313 -18.02 -25.19 -7.60
CA ASN A 313 -18.47 -23.84 -7.28
C ASN A 313 -19.07 -23.12 -8.50
N PRO A 314 -20.06 -22.23 -8.30
CA PRO A 314 -20.77 -21.59 -9.40
C PRO A 314 -19.85 -20.89 -10.41
N GLY A 315 -19.96 -21.29 -11.68
CA GLY A 315 -19.27 -20.67 -12.82
C GLY A 315 -17.87 -21.20 -13.15
N TYR A 316 -17.42 -22.27 -12.47
CA TYR A 316 -16.16 -22.96 -12.75
C TYR A 316 -16.34 -24.33 -13.37
#